data_AF-A0A833PGU9-F1
#
_entry.id   AF-A0A833PGU9-F1
#
_cell.length_a   1.000
_cell.length_b   1.000
_cell.length_c   1.000
_cell.angle_alpha   90.00
_cell.angle_beta   90.00
_cell.angle_gamma   90.00
#
_symmetry.space_group_name_H-M   'P 1'
#
loop_
_entity.id
_entity.type
_entity.pdbx_description
1 polymer ?
#
loop_
_entity_poly.entity_id
_entity_poly.type
_entity_poly.pdbx_seq_one_letter_code
_entity_poly.pdbx_strand_id
1 'polypeptide(L)'
;MKIFTFFLYVFLFYIIFSVFLGRKFSLSKHSHVHALVLICSYFILQCVYTASPRIQFEEFKLWHPTWEKAQQHVRIIDYSAERYQIGRSASFAYMNVIYEYRYHHQLYTVEQPDIARQYYLWFTDQFDTLKQSLQQKLEHSINKHEFEVCGSILHNPKTLFYFILRVGLI
;
A
#
# COMPACT_ATOMS: atom_id res chain seq x y z
N MET A 1 -5.48 -9.36 -8.64
CA MET A 1 -4.07 -9.85 -8.62
C MET A 1 -3.44 -9.87 -7.23
N LYS A 2 -3.59 -8.84 -6.37
CA LYS A 2 -2.93 -8.75 -5.05
C LYS A 2 -3.12 -9.96 -4.11
N ILE A 3 -4.32 -10.54 -4.06
CA ILE A 3 -4.66 -11.67 -3.15
C ILE A 3 -3.89 -12.96 -3.51
N PHE A 4 -3.70 -13.23 -4.80
CA PHE A 4 -3.04 -14.46 -5.26
C PHE A 4 -1.54 -14.45 -4.96
N THR A 5 -0.86 -13.32 -5.20
CA THR A 5 0.55 -13.15 -4.86
C THR A 5 0.77 -13.28 -3.35
N PHE A 6 -0.14 -12.73 -2.55
CA PHE A 6 -0.10 -12.84 -1.10
C PHE A 6 -0.23 -14.28 -0.61
N PHE A 7 -1.18 -15.01 -1.18
CA PHE A 7 -1.37 -16.43 -0.89
C PHE A 7 -0.11 -17.24 -1.21
N LEU A 8 0.55 -16.93 -2.35
CA LEU A 8 1.80 -17.56 -2.74
C LEU A 8 2.94 -17.27 -1.74
N TYR A 9 3.10 -16.03 -1.27
CA TYR A 9 4.10 -15.69 -0.26
C TYR A 9 3.89 -16.42 1.06
N VAL A 10 2.63 -16.48 1.53
CA VAL A 10 2.27 -17.20 2.75
C VAL A 10 2.52 -18.71 2.59
N PHE A 11 2.16 -19.26 1.43
CA PHE A 11 2.39 -20.66 1.13
C PHE A 11 3.88 -21.02 1.10
N LEU A 12 4.72 -20.19 0.46
CA LEU A 12 6.17 -20.36 0.43
C LEU A 12 6.79 -20.21 1.83
N PHE A 13 6.37 -19.20 2.59
CA PHE A 13 6.81 -19.01 3.98
C PHE A 13 6.44 -20.22 4.85
N TYR A 14 5.24 -20.76 4.66
CA TYR A 14 4.80 -21.96 5.36
C TYR A 14 5.58 -23.21 4.95
N ILE A 15 5.92 -23.39 3.67
CA ILE A 15 6.78 -24.49 3.24
C ILE A 15 8.12 -24.41 3.97
N ILE A 16 8.76 -23.25 4.00
CA ILE A 16 10.03 -23.05 4.72
C ILE A 16 9.85 -23.35 6.21
N PHE A 17 8.83 -22.78 6.85
CA PHE A 17 8.50 -23.03 8.25
C PHE A 17 8.26 -24.53 8.53
N SER A 18 7.56 -25.22 7.64
CA SER A 18 7.25 -26.64 7.75
C SER A 18 8.47 -27.53 7.56
N VAL A 19 9.45 -27.14 6.73
CA VAL A 19 10.73 -27.86 6.61
C VAL A 19 11.57 -27.70 7.88
N PHE A 20 11.55 -26.51 8.50
CA PHE A 20 12.28 -26.25 9.74
C PHE A 20 11.64 -26.91 10.98
N LEU A 21 10.31 -26.91 11.11
CA LEU A 21 9.61 -27.53 12.27
C LEU A 21 9.13 -28.97 12.03
N GLY A 22 9.00 -29.39 10.77
CA GLY A 22 8.50 -30.71 10.37
C GLY A 22 9.41 -31.88 10.76
N ARG A 23 10.63 -31.61 11.23
CA ARG A 23 11.45 -32.62 11.91
C ARG A 23 10.90 -33.03 13.28
N LYS A 24 10.05 -32.22 13.92
CA LYS A 24 9.56 -32.46 15.29
C LYS A 24 8.03 -32.54 15.38
N PHE A 25 7.30 -31.92 14.46
CA PHE A 25 5.84 -31.94 14.42
C PHE A 25 5.34 -32.69 13.18
N SER A 26 4.66 -33.82 13.40
CA SER A 26 4.03 -34.59 12.33
C SER A 26 2.82 -33.82 11.78
N LEU A 27 2.85 -33.52 10.47
CA LEU A 27 1.82 -32.79 9.71
C LEU A 27 0.40 -33.34 9.90
N SER A 28 0.27 -34.65 10.10
CA SER A 28 -1.02 -35.33 10.24
C SER A 28 -1.66 -35.14 11.62
N LYS A 29 -0.85 -35.10 12.69
CA LYS A 29 -1.37 -35.15 14.07
C LYS A 29 -1.79 -33.78 14.62
N HIS A 30 -1.29 -32.70 14.01
CA HIS A 30 -1.51 -31.32 14.47
C HIS A 30 -1.97 -30.40 13.34
N SER A 31 -2.82 -30.89 12.44
CA SER A 31 -3.35 -30.14 11.28
C SER A 31 -3.97 -28.79 11.67
N HIS A 32 -4.70 -28.71 12.79
CA HIS A 32 -5.27 -27.46 13.29
C HIS A 32 -4.22 -26.42 13.68
N VAL A 33 -3.08 -26.84 14.24
CA VAL A 33 -1.98 -25.94 14.60
C VAL A 33 -1.34 -25.38 13.34
N HIS A 34 -1.15 -26.21 12.32
CA HIS A 34 -0.65 -25.77 11.01
C HIS A 34 -1.59 -24.77 10.33
N ALA A 35 -2.89 -25.02 10.36
CA ALA A 35 -3.89 -24.10 9.83
C ALA A 35 -3.89 -22.76 10.57
N LEU A 36 -3.78 -22.77 11.90
CA LEU A 36 -3.69 -21.56 12.71
C LEU A 36 -2.43 -20.76 12.39
N VAL A 37 -1.27 -21.42 12.27
CA VAL A 37 -0.01 -20.76 11.86
C VAL A 37 -0.14 -20.11 10.48
N LEU A 38 -0.74 -20.80 9.51
CA LEU A 38 -1.01 -20.24 8.18
C LEU A 38 -1.85 -18.98 8.27
N ILE A 39 -2.96 -19.02 9.00
CA ILE A 39 -3.86 -17.88 9.18
C ILE A 39 -3.12 -16.72 9.86
N CYS A 40 -2.42 -16.97 10.97
CA CYS A 40 -1.67 -15.93 11.67
C CYS A 40 -0.56 -15.33 10.80
N SER A 41 0.19 -16.15 10.06
CA SER A 41 1.24 -15.68 9.15
C SER A 41 0.68 -14.82 8.02
N TYR A 42 -0.49 -15.19 7.47
CA TYR A 42 -1.19 -14.38 6.47
C TYR A 42 -1.55 -13.00 7.02
N PHE A 43 -2.14 -12.94 8.21
CA PHE A 43 -2.47 -11.65 8.84
C PHE A 43 -1.24 -10.80 9.13
N ILE A 44 -0.17 -11.39 9.68
CA ILE A 44 1.07 -10.67 9.97
C ILE A 44 1.68 -10.11 8.68
N LEU A 45 1.81 -10.93 7.63
CA LEU A 45 2.31 -10.47 6.33
C LEU A 45 1.43 -9.36 5.77
N GLN A 46 0.11 -9.49 5.87
CA GLN A 46 -0.83 -8.48 5.38
C GLN A 46 -0.67 -7.15 6.12
N CYS A 47 -0.46 -7.20 7.44
CA CYS A 47 -0.15 -6.02 8.25
C CYS A 47 1.18 -5.40 7.81
N VAL A 48 2.26 -6.17 7.68
CA VAL A 48 3.59 -5.68 7.27
C VAL A 48 3.53 -5.03 5.89
N TYR A 49 2.84 -5.65 4.94
CA TYR A 49 2.69 -5.13 3.58
C TYR A 49 1.87 -3.83 3.55
N THR A 50 0.76 -3.79 4.28
CA THR A 50 -0.09 -2.59 4.36
C THR A 50 0.63 -1.44 5.08
N ALA A 51 1.43 -1.78 6.10
CA ALA A 51 2.21 -0.84 6.91
C ALA A 51 3.40 -0.24 6.15
N SER A 52 3.96 -0.95 5.16
CA SER A 52 5.19 -0.54 4.49
C SER A 52 4.95 -0.16 3.02
N PRO A 53 4.73 1.14 2.73
CA PRO A 53 4.62 1.65 1.36
C PRO A 53 5.84 1.30 0.51
N ARG A 54 7.02 1.21 1.13
CA ARG A 54 8.26 0.80 0.46
C ARG A 54 8.20 -0.64 -0.06
N ILE A 55 7.61 -1.57 0.69
CA ILE A 55 7.46 -2.96 0.23
C ILE A 55 6.49 -3.00 -0.97
N GLN A 56 5.39 -2.25 -0.90
CA GLN A 56 4.45 -2.13 -2.01
C GLN A 56 5.12 -1.58 -3.27
N PHE A 57 6.02 -0.61 -3.09
CA PHE A 57 6.76 0.00 -4.19
C PHE A 57 7.80 -0.94 -4.82
N GLU A 58 8.56 -1.68 -4.01
CA GLU A 58 9.53 -2.66 -4.54
C GLU A 58 8.82 -3.83 -5.24
N GLU A 59 7.70 -4.32 -4.68
CA GLU A 59 6.85 -5.30 -5.38
C GLU A 59 6.34 -4.73 -6.71
N PHE A 60 5.89 -3.48 -6.71
CA PHE A 60 5.42 -2.81 -7.92
C PHE A 60 6.51 -2.81 -9.01
N LYS A 61 7.73 -2.40 -8.67
CA LYS A 61 8.88 -2.42 -9.60
C LYS A 61 9.17 -3.82 -10.14
N LEU A 62 9.08 -4.85 -9.28
CA LEU A 62 9.34 -6.23 -9.68
C LEU A 62 8.38 -6.70 -10.78
N TRP A 63 7.09 -6.34 -10.67
CA TRP A 63 6.07 -6.69 -11.66
C TRP A 63 6.02 -5.74 -12.86
N HIS A 64 6.64 -4.57 -12.74
CA HIS A 64 6.61 -3.51 -13.75
C HIS A 64 8.03 -3.05 -14.12
N PRO A 65 8.89 -3.96 -14.64
CA PRO A 65 10.30 -3.66 -14.89
C PRO A 65 10.54 -2.60 -15.97
N THR A 66 9.56 -2.36 -16.83
CA THR A 66 9.62 -1.35 -17.89
C THR A 66 9.15 0.04 -17.44
N TRP A 67 8.76 0.18 -16.18
CA TRP A 67 8.30 1.46 -15.64
C TRP A 67 9.48 2.25 -15.14
N GLU A 68 9.58 3.49 -15.60
CA GLU A 68 10.65 4.40 -15.19
C GLU A 68 10.12 5.45 -14.22
N LYS A 69 11.02 5.95 -13.38
CA LYS A 69 10.72 7.09 -12.51
C LYS A 69 10.44 8.31 -13.39
N ALA A 70 9.37 9.04 -13.11
CA ALA A 70 9.09 10.31 -13.77
C ALA A 70 10.23 11.30 -13.45
N GLN A 71 11.11 11.53 -14.42
CA GLN A 71 12.36 12.29 -14.21
C GLN A 71 12.13 13.81 -14.07
N GLN A 72 10.93 14.32 -14.34
CA GLN A 72 10.69 15.76 -14.47
C GLN A 72 9.44 16.23 -13.71
N HIS A 73 9.69 17.01 -12.65
CA HIS A 73 8.76 17.93 -11.99
C HIS A 73 7.34 17.38 -11.81
N VAL A 74 7.21 16.44 -10.86
CA VAL A 74 5.90 16.08 -10.32
C VAL A 74 5.48 17.20 -9.36
N ARG A 75 4.38 17.86 -9.66
CA ARG A 75 3.77 18.87 -8.79
C ARG A 75 2.42 18.36 -8.33
N ILE A 76 2.19 18.35 -7.03
CA ILE A 76 0.87 18.07 -6.48
C ILE A 76 0.05 19.35 -6.61
N ILE A 77 -1.10 19.24 -7.25
CA ILE A 77 -1.99 20.36 -7.56
C ILE A 77 -3.04 20.48 -6.47
N ASP A 78 -3.59 19.32 -6.07
CA ASP A 78 -4.65 19.25 -5.07
C ASP A 78 -4.65 17.86 -4.40
N TYR A 79 -5.27 17.79 -3.24
CA TYR A 79 -5.51 16.55 -2.53
C TYR A 79 -6.85 16.63 -1.80
N SER A 80 -7.63 15.56 -1.87
CA SER A 80 -8.92 15.47 -1.18
C SER A 80 -8.92 14.31 -0.20
N ALA A 81 -9.54 14.52 0.96
CA ALA A 81 -9.76 13.49 1.96
C ALA A 81 -11.23 13.08 1.94
N GLU A 82 -11.50 11.81 1.70
CA GLU A 82 -12.84 11.26 1.65
C GLU A 82 -13.08 10.29 2.79
N ARG A 83 -14.32 10.26 3.27
CA ARG A 83 -14.79 9.33 4.30
C ARG A 83 -15.46 8.15 3.63
N TYR A 84 -15.07 6.95 4.00
CA TYR A 84 -15.88 5.77 3.76
C TYR A 84 -16.38 5.20 5.08
N GLN A 85 -17.66 4.83 5.12
CA GLN A 85 -18.28 4.26 6.30
C GLN A 85 -18.91 2.91 5.93
N ILE A 86 -18.41 1.84 6.54
CA ILE A 86 -18.97 0.50 6.45
C ILE A 86 -19.84 0.28 7.68
N GLY A 87 -21.15 0.47 7.50
CA GLY A 87 -22.13 0.29 8.57
C GLY A 87 -21.98 1.29 9.72
N ARG A 88 -22.37 0.88 10.93
CA ARG A 88 -22.27 1.75 12.12
C ARG A 88 -20.88 1.74 12.78
N SER A 89 -20.03 0.76 12.46
CA SER A 89 -18.86 0.41 13.28
C SER A 89 -17.50 0.69 12.70
N ALA A 90 -17.38 0.79 11.37
CA ALA A 90 -16.09 0.97 10.74
C ALA A 90 -16.14 2.20 9.84
N SER A 91 -15.32 3.19 10.16
CA SER A 91 -15.06 4.35 9.31
C SER A 91 -13.57 4.38 8.97
N PHE A 92 -13.25 4.76 7.74
CA PHE A 92 -11.89 5.05 7.33
C PHE A 92 -11.85 6.32 6.51
N ALA A 93 -10.73 7.03 6.63
CA ALA A 93 -10.40 8.16 5.77
C ALA A 93 -9.41 7.68 4.72
N TYR A 94 -9.60 8.07 3.47
CA TYR A 94 -8.62 7.89 2.40
C TYR A 94 -8.34 9.21 1.69
N MET A 95 -7.16 9.29 1.08
CA MET A 95 -6.75 10.45 0.30
C MET A 95 -6.66 10.14 -1.17
N ASN A 96 -7.19 11.06 -1.96
CA ASN A 96 -6.93 11.16 -3.38
C ASN A 96 -5.93 12.30 -3.59
N VAL A 97 -4.97 12.10 -4.50
CA VAL A 97 -4.01 13.15 -4.87
C VAL A 97 -4.12 13.38 -6.36
N ILE A 98 -4.23 14.66 -6.71
CA ILE A 98 -4.18 15.13 -8.08
C ILE A 98 -2.79 15.72 -8.29
N TYR A 99 -2.03 15.12 -9.20
CA TYR A 99 -0.69 15.57 -9.51
C TYR A 99 -0.50 15.80 -10.99
N GLU A 100 0.32 16.80 -11.27
CA GLU A 100 0.77 17.21 -12.57
C GLU A 100 2.19 16.71 -12.77
N TYR A 101 2.50 16.24 -13.97
CA TYR A 101 3.87 15.90 -14.33
C TYR A 101 4.13 16.28 -15.78
N ARG A 102 5.41 16.46 -16.11
CA ARG A 102 5.84 16.77 -17.46
C ARG A 102 6.46 15.54 -18.11
N TYR A 103 5.96 15.20 -19.29
CA TYR A 103 6.52 14.14 -20.11
C TYR A 103 6.53 14.58 -21.57
N HIS A 104 7.67 14.43 -22.25
CA HIS A 104 7.88 14.91 -23.63
C HIS A 104 7.39 16.35 -23.86
N HIS A 105 7.74 17.27 -22.95
CA HIS A 105 7.34 18.69 -22.98
C HIS A 105 5.84 18.97 -22.85
N GLN A 106 5.00 17.94 -22.73
CA GLN A 106 3.58 18.06 -22.46
C GLN A 106 3.30 17.89 -20.96
N LEU A 107 2.34 18.67 -20.47
CA LEU A 107 1.87 18.62 -19.10
C LEU A 107 0.66 17.70 -19.04
N TYR A 108 0.68 16.81 -18.06
CA TYR A 108 -0.38 15.84 -17.84
C TYR A 108 -0.84 15.91 -16.40
N THR A 109 -2.14 15.78 -16.19
CA THR A 109 -2.78 15.77 -14.88
C THR A 109 -3.38 14.39 -14.65
N VAL A 110 -3.07 13.78 -13.52
CA VAL A 110 -3.60 12.47 -13.11
C VAL A 110 -4.14 12.58 -11.69
N GLU A 111 -5.35 12.07 -11.51
CA GLU A 111 -5.92 11.82 -10.20
C GLU A 111 -5.67 10.35 -9.84
N GLN A 112 -5.08 10.12 -8.67
CA GLN A 112 -4.94 8.79 -8.13
C GLN A 112 -5.71 8.66 -6.81
N PRO A 113 -6.71 7.76 -6.76
CA PRO A 113 -7.46 7.52 -5.56
C PRO A 113 -6.71 6.64 -4.56
N ASP A 114 -7.08 6.76 -3.28
CA ASP A 114 -6.67 5.86 -2.19
C ASP A 114 -5.14 5.70 -2.02
N ILE A 115 -4.41 6.82 -2.12
CA ILE A 115 -2.94 6.84 -1.95
C ILE A 115 -2.52 6.56 -0.51
N ALA A 116 -3.33 7.01 0.44
CA ALA A 116 -3.12 6.79 1.85
C ALA A 116 -4.46 6.53 2.52
N ARG A 117 -4.48 5.57 3.45
CA ARG A 117 -5.68 5.18 4.18
C ARG A 117 -5.39 5.07 5.66
N GLN A 118 -6.27 5.62 6.48
CA GLN A 118 -6.20 5.51 7.93
C GLN A 118 -7.48 4.89 8.47
N TYR A 119 -7.33 3.75 9.13
CA TYR A 119 -8.42 3.04 9.78
C TYR A 119 -8.57 3.50 11.21
N TYR A 120 -9.80 3.53 11.70
CA TYR A 120 -10.09 3.69 13.11
C TYR A 120 -10.84 2.46 13.61
N LEU A 121 -10.38 1.91 14.74
CA LEU A 121 -10.90 0.66 15.31
C LEU A 121 -12.09 0.88 16.27
N TRP A 122 -12.41 2.13 16.61
CA TRP A 122 -13.42 2.48 17.62
C TRP A 122 -14.48 3.43 17.07
N PHE A 123 -15.72 3.29 17.56
CA PHE A 123 -16.84 4.16 17.23
C PHE A 123 -16.61 5.56 17.81
N THR A 124 -15.97 6.44 17.06
CA THR A 124 -15.85 7.86 17.44
C THR A 124 -16.09 8.72 16.21
N ASP A 125 -16.82 9.82 16.41
CA ASP A 125 -17.14 10.80 15.37
C ASP A 125 -15.96 11.72 15.03
N GLN A 126 -14.74 11.38 15.45
CA GLN A 126 -13.54 12.20 15.21
C GLN A 126 -12.97 11.99 13.80
N PHE A 127 -13.82 11.99 12.77
CA PHE A 127 -13.37 11.94 11.39
C PHE A 127 -12.46 13.13 11.03
N ASP A 128 -12.74 14.31 11.58
CA ASP A 128 -11.92 15.49 11.31
C ASP A 128 -10.48 15.34 11.81
N THR A 129 -10.26 14.65 12.93
CA THR A 129 -8.90 14.40 13.44
C THR A 129 -8.16 13.37 12.59
N LEU A 130 -8.88 12.36 12.07
CA LEU A 130 -8.33 11.39 11.12
C LEU A 130 -7.91 12.07 9.83
N LYS A 131 -8.79 12.91 9.28
CA LYS A 131 -8.53 13.71 8.09
C LYS A 131 -7.31 14.60 8.30
N GLN A 132 -7.26 15.35 9.40
CA GLN A 132 -6.13 16.23 9.72
C GLN A 132 -4.82 15.45 9.87
N SER A 133 -4.82 14.33 10.59
CA SER A 133 -3.63 13.48 10.75
C SER A 133 -3.12 12.95 9.42
N LEU A 134 -4.05 12.52 8.55
CA LEU A 134 -3.71 11.95 7.26
C LEU A 134 -3.22 13.04 6.29
N GLN A 135 -3.83 14.22 6.30
CA GLN A 135 -3.37 15.41 5.58
C GLN A 135 -1.97 15.83 6.04
N GLN A 136 -1.71 15.93 7.34
CA GLN A 136 -0.40 16.26 7.88
C GLN A 136 0.69 15.28 7.45
N LYS A 137 0.38 13.97 7.43
CA LYS A 137 1.33 12.94 6.94
C LYS A 137 1.63 13.10 5.46
N LEU A 138 0.62 13.41 4.65
CA LEU A 138 0.78 13.67 3.23
C LEU A 138 1.66 14.91 3.02
N GLU A 139 1.31 16.05 3.62
CA GLU A 139 2.10 17.28 3.53
C GLU A 139 3.55 17.08 3.98
N HIS A 140 3.75 16.32 5.05
CA HIS A 140 5.09 15.98 5.51
C HIS A 140 5.89 15.19 4.48
N SER A 141 5.26 14.19 3.85
CA SER A 141 5.88 13.39 2.79
C SER A 141 6.20 14.23 1.55
N ILE A 142 5.30 15.15 1.17
CA ILE A 142 5.48 16.09 0.07
C ILE A 142 6.68 17.00 0.35
N ASN A 143 6.70 17.66 1.52
CA ASN A 143 7.75 18.59 1.89
C ASN A 143 9.13 17.92 1.98
N LYS A 144 9.18 16.67 2.46
CA LYS A 144 10.43 15.89 2.52
C LYS A 144 10.83 15.22 1.20
N HIS A 145 10.03 15.37 0.14
CA HIS A 145 10.24 14.68 -1.13
C HIS A 145 10.35 13.14 -0.96
N GLU A 146 9.60 12.58 -0.01
CA GLU A 146 9.58 11.13 0.29
C GLU A 146 8.50 10.41 -0.54
N PHE A 147 8.42 10.73 -1.83
CA PHE A 147 7.48 10.14 -2.79
C PHE A 147 8.16 9.87 -4.13
N GLU A 148 7.69 8.83 -4.82
CA GLU A 148 8.14 8.48 -6.17
C GLU A 148 6.93 8.26 -7.08
N VAL A 149 6.98 8.84 -8.28
CA VAL A 149 5.98 8.58 -9.33
C VAL A 149 6.64 7.75 -10.42
N CYS A 150 6.04 6.61 -10.74
CA CYS A 150 6.49 5.72 -11.80
C CYS A 150 5.46 5.67 -12.91
N GLY A 151 5.93 5.60 -14.16
CA GLY A 151 5.08 5.57 -15.35
C GLY A 151 5.56 4.57 -16.39
N SER A 152 4.62 4.01 -17.15
CA SER A 152 4.94 3.19 -18.31
C SER A 152 5.22 4.07 -19.52
N ILE A 153 6.48 4.13 -19.96
CA ILE A 153 6.89 4.81 -21.19
C ILE A 153 6.30 4.14 -22.43
N LEU A 154 5.96 2.84 -22.34
CA LEU A 154 5.68 1.99 -23.49
C LEU A 154 4.20 1.86 -23.86
N HIS A 155 3.25 2.16 -22.96
CA HIS A 155 1.84 1.78 -23.18
C HIS A 155 0.82 2.92 -23.06
N ASN A 156 1.05 3.92 -22.21
CA ASN A 156 0.23 5.13 -22.18
C ASN A 156 0.86 6.16 -21.23
N PRO A 157 1.08 7.42 -21.64
CA PRO A 157 1.52 8.45 -20.69
C PRO A 157 0.48 8.63 -19.56
N LYS A 158 -0.81 8.35 -19.78
CA LYS A 158 -1.87 8.56 -18.78
C LYS A 158 -1.88 7.56 -17.61
N THR A 159 -1.07 6.51 -17.65
CA THR A 159 -0.98 5.51 -16.56
C THR A 159 0.32 5.71 -15.78
N LEU A 160 0.27 6.60 -14.78
CA LEU A 160 1.30 6.72 -13.75
C LEU A 160 0.72 6.39 -12.39
N PHE A 161 1.58 5.87 -11.53
CA PHE A 161 1.29 5.62 -10.13
C PHE A 161 2.24 6.43 -9.26
N TYR A 162 1.64 7.23 -8.39
CA TYR A 162 2.23 7.92 -7.26
C TYR A 162 2.33 6.96 -6.08
N PHE A 163 3.55 6.83 -5.55
CA PHE A 163 3.86 6.06 -4.37
C PHE A 163 4.45 6.97 -3.30
N ILE A 164 3.88 6.91 -2.10
CA ILE A 164 4.53 7.44 -0.92
C ILE A 164 5.61 6.43 -0.50
N LEU A 165 6.86 6.85 -0.34
CA LEU A 165 7.95 5.93 0.04
C LEU A 165 8.09 5.78 1.55
N ARG A 166 7.68 6.81 2.29
CA ARG A 166 7.62 6.82 3.75
C ARG A 166 6.32 7.48 4.19
N VAL A 167 5.42 6.67 4.73
CA VAL A 167 4.46 7.18 5.71
C VAL A 167 5.12 6.88 7.05
N GLY A 168 5.40 7.93 7.83
CA GLY A 168 5.81 7.74 9.22
C GLY A 168 4.71 6.96 9.95
N LEU A 169 4.97 5.67 10.17
CA LEU A 169 4.30 4.89 11.18
C LEU A 169 4.77 5.43 12.53
N ILE A 170 3.85 6.06 13.24
CA ILE A 170 3.88 6.04 14.70
C ILE A 170 3.25 4.71 15.10
#